data_AF-A0A316U6J4-F1
#
_entry.id   AF-A0A316U6J4-F1
#
_cell.length_a   1.000
_cell.length_b   1.000
_cell.length_c   1.000
_cell.angle_alpha   90.00
_cell.angle_beta   90.00
_cell.angle_gamma   90.00
#
_symmetry.space_group_name_H-M   'P 1'
#
loop_
_entity.id
_entity.type
_entity.pdbx_description
1 polymer ?
#
loop_
_entity_poly.entity_id
_entity_poly.type
_entity_poly.pdbx_seq_one_letter_code
_entity_poly.pdbx_strand_id
1 'polypeptide(L)'
;MSSLPMPALDHLIHLHPSVAAMESSIALYSSLGFLVTRGGNHADLLTTNALIVLPDGVYIELIAFLEYEAEGVDRGGETRQEWQLRREQHWWSGKKEGWIDWCLAGGVADGQVEASNARAQEQAQPLLPTSTTGATSPGLYKSPRAGGRTTLRGDQIKWKVTFPDDALTSYALPFWCEDVTPRSLRVPSLSLEDEGSAQNHTRSPKRSAHPNGALGIHSLLFLFNDDDDEEERFEEAVKAWSLLLPRESQSDSDSDSTFLLSTPSAAEHGSQSRTTSSSAPIKVQARHAQTKAERDWLAQCGGTGALYEVELRLQREGEVDRTASSSSRRLQEAGERFERLRSERERELGLGRMKFWYVA
;
A
#
# COMPACT_ATOMS: atom_id res chain seq x y z
N MET A 1 -18.00 -20.75 -15.42
CA MET A 1 -16.87 -19.80 -15.44
C MET A 1 -16.01 -20.10 -14.22
N SER A 2 -14.70 -20.27 -14.35
CA SER A 2 -13.85 -20.43 -13.16
C SER A 2 -13.90 -19.13 -12.35
N SER A 3 -14.11 -19.22 -11.04
CA SER A 3 -13.97 -18.06 -10.15
C SER A 3 -12.58 -17.46 -10.30
N LEU A 4 -12.49 -16.14 -10.47
CA LEU A 4 -11.22 -15.42 -10.47
C LEU A 4 -10.47 -15.66 -9.14
N PRO A 5 -9.12 -15.62 -9.14
CA PRO A 5 -8.35 -15.76 -7.92
C PRO A 5 -8.64 -14.61 -6.95
N MET A 6 -8.40 -14.85 -5.66
CA MET A 6 -8.47 -13.82 -4.63
C MET A 6 -7.47 -12.69 -4.97
N PRO A 7 -7.89 -11.41 -4.99
CA PRO A 7 -6.98 -10.30 -5.24
C PRO A 7 -5.81 -10.26 -4.27
N ALA A 8 -4.66 -9.79 -4.73
CA ALA A 8 -3.45 -9.66 -3.92
C ALA A 8 -3.18 -8.18 -3.58
N LEU A 9 -2.77 -7.89 -2.34
CA LEU A 9 -2.31 -6.55 -1.96
C LEU A 9 -0.97 -6.27 -2.67
N ASP A 10 -0.90 -5.25 -3.53
CA ASP A 10 0.34 -4.86 -4.19
C ASP A 10 1.20 -3.98 -3.27
N HIS A 11 0.64 -2.83 -2.87
CA HIS A 11 1.36 -1.87 -2.04
C HIS A 11 0.43 -0.89 -1.33
N LEU A 12 1.00 -0.22 -0.32
CA LEU A 12 0.37 0.88 0.43
C LEU A 12 1.14 2.18 0.15
N ILE A 13 0.43 3.30 0.05
CA ILE A 13 1.03 4.57 -0.35
C ILE A 13 1.02 5.54 0.82
N HIS A 14 2.21 6.00 1.20
CA HIS A 14 2.42 6.97 2.26
C HIS A 14 3.04 8.27 1.70
N LEU A 15 2.20 9.31 1.58
CA LEU A 15 2.61 10.63 1.11
C LEU A 15 3.35 11.41 2.20
N HIS A 16 4.48 12.01 1.83
CA HIS A 16 5.26 12.90 2.68
C HIS A 16 5.13 14.34 2.18
N PRO A 17 5.19 15.34 3.08
CA PRO A 17 5.00 16.75 2.72
C PRO A 17 6.11 17.31 1.82
N SER A 18 7.30 16.70 1.84
CA SER A 18 8.44 17.06 0.98
C SER A 18 9.40 15.89 0.80
N VAL A 19 10.31 16.01 -0.17
CA VAL A 19 11.41 15.06 -0.37
C VAL A 19 12.31 14.99 0.87
N ALA A 20 12.60 16.13 1.52
CA ALA A 20 13.41 16.16 2.73
C ALA A 20 12.74 15.42 3.91
N ALA A 21 11.41 15.53 4.05
CA ALA A 21 10.66 14.77 5.05
C ALA A 21 10.67 13.26 4.72
N MET A 22 10.53 12.89 3.45
CA MET A 22 10.65 11.50 3.00
C MET A 22 12.04 10.93 3.31
N GLU A 23 13.12 11.67 3.06
CA GLU A 23 14.49 11.27 3.39
C GLU A 23 14.70 11.09 4.90
N SER A 24 14.06 11.95 5.72
CA SER A 24 14.04 11.78 7.17
C SER A 24 13.33 10.48 7.58
N SER A 25 12.22 10.13 6.93
CA SER A 25 11.52 8.87 7.12
C SER A 25 12.34 7.65 6.66
N ILE A 26 13.09 7.76 5.56
CA ILE A 26 14.02 6.70 5.11
C ILE A 26 15.05 6.41 6.21
N ALA A 27 15.67 7.46 6.77
CA ALA A 27 16.63 7.32 7.85
C ALA A 27 15.99 6.71 9.11
N LEU A 28 14.78 7.15 9.46
CA LEU A 28 14.02 6.62 10.59
C LEU A 28 13.72 5.13 10.40
N TYR A 29 13.05 4.73 9.32
CA TYR A 29 12.72 3.33 9.06
C TYR A 29 13.97 2.44 8.98
N SER A 30 15.06 2.95 8.39
CA SER A 30 16.35 2.24 8.38
C SER A 30 16.91 2.04 9.80
N SER A 31 16.85 3.06 10.66
CA SER A 31 17.28 2.97 12.07
C SER A 31 16.44 1.99 12.89
N LEU A 32 15.22 1.74 12.43
CA LEU A 32 14.27 0.78 12.99
C LEU A 32 14.41 -0.62 12.35
N GLY A 33 15.46 -0.85 11.56
CA GLY A 33 15.79 -2.16 11.02
C GLY A 33 14.99 -2.57 9.79
N PHE A 34 14.33 -1.63 9.10
CA PHE A 34 13.84 -1.88 7.74
C PHE A 34 14.96 -1.70 6.72
N LEU A 35 14.85 -2.43 5.61
CA LEU A 35 15.64 -2.20 4.41
C LEU A 35 14.81 -1.29 3.52
N VAL A 36 15.27 -0.06 3.33
CA VAL A 36 14.56 0.95 2.54
C VAL A 36 15.35 1.23 1.28
N THR A 37 14.73 1.05 0.12
CA THR A 37 15.37 1.23 -1.19
C THR A 37 14.83 2.48 -1.87
N ARG A 38 15.69 3.41 -2.28
CA ARG A 38 15.25 4.54 -3.11
C ARG A 38 14.79 4.01 -4.47
N GLY A 39 13.56 4.35 -4.84
CA GLY A 39 12.92 3.82 -6.04
C GLY A 39 13.23 4.65 -7.27
N GLY A 40 13.18 5.98 -7.16
CA GLY A 40 13.52 6.92 -8.23
C GLY A 40 12.35 7.86 -8.60
N ASN A 41 12.51 8.60 -9.68
CA ASN A 41 11.53 9.59 -10.12
C ASN A 41 10.47 8.94 -11.00
N HIS A 42 9.20 9.22 -10.71
CA HIS A 42 8.10 8.82 -11.58
C HIS A 42 8.28 9.44 -12.97
N ALA A 43 7.79 8.72 -13.99
CA ALA A 43 8.02 9.06 -15.41
C ALA A 43 7.46 10.44 -15.78
N ASP A 44 6.56 10.98 -14.97
CA ASP A 44 6.02 12.32 -15.15
C ASP A 44 6.88 13.44 -14.53
N LEU A 45 7.94 13.08 -13.79
CA LEU A 45 8.84 13.97 -13.06
C LEU A 45 8.12 14.87 -12.04
N LEU A 46 6.99 14.43 -11.49
CA LEU A 46 6.26 15.17 -10.46
C LEU A 46 6.49 14.62 -9.06
N THR A 47 6.77 13.32 -8.94
CA THR A 47 6.96 12.66 -7.65
C THR A 47 8.15 11.71 -7.70
N THR A 48 8.70 11.44 -6.52
CA THR A 48 9.79 10.46 -6.31
C THR A 48 9.41 9.53 -5.18
N ASN A 49 9.95 8.31 -5.18
CA ASN A 49 9.63 7.33 -4.14
C ASN A 49 10.82 6.59 -3.54
N ALA A 50 10.56 6.01 -2.38
CA ALA A 50 11.35 4.96 -1.76
C ALA A 50 10.42 3.81 -1.35
N LEU A 51 10.99 2.60 -1.27
CA LEU A 51 10.27 1.36 -1.08
C LEU A 51 10.74 0.65 0.18
N ILE A 52 9.79 0.20 0.99
CA ILE A 52 10.00 -0.83 2.00
C ILE A 52 9.36 -2.11 1.47
N VAL A 53 10.16 -2.95 0.80
CA VAL A 53 9.69 -4.20 0.20
C VAL A 53 9.69 -5.30 1.25
N LEU A 54 8.55 -5.93 1.49
CA LEU A 54 8.39 -7.00 2.49
C LEU A 54 8.57 -8.39 1.84
N PRO A 55 9.01 -9.41 2.61
CA PRO A 55 9.17 -10.77 2.09
C PRO A 55 7.92 -11.43 1.49
N ASP A 56 6.72 -10.99 1.87
CA ASP A 56 5.47 -11.49 1.28
C ASP A 56 5.13 -10.87 -0.09
N GLY A 57 5.99 -9.98 -0.60
CA GLY A 57 5.88 -9.37 -1.92
C GLY A 57 5.09 -8.07 -1.94
N VAL A 58 4.48 -7.68 -0.81
CA VAL A 58 3.87 -6.35 -0.62
C VAL A 58 4.97 -5.33 -0.36
N TYR A 59 4.78 -4.07 -0.75
CA TYR A 59 5.67 -2.99 -0.32
C TYR A 59 4.92 -1.76 0.20
N ILE A 60 5.59 -0.97 1.04
CA ILE A 60 5.15 0.37 1.41
C ILE A 60 5.89 1.36 0.53
N GLU A 61 5.15 2.18 -0.21
CA GLU A 61 5.68 3.28 -1.00
C GLU A 61 5.72 4.55 -0.16
N LEU A 62 6.93 5.03 0.14
CA LEU A 62 7.12 6.38 0.63
C LEU A 62 7.21 7.28 -0.60
N ILE A 63 6.28 8.21 -0.77
CA ILE A 63 6.21 9.09 -1.94
C ILE A 63 6.23 10.56 -1.52
N ALA A 64 6.87 11.41 -2.31
CA ALA A 64 6.83 12.86 -2.16
C ALA A 64 6.76 13.54 -3.53
N PHE A 65 6.12 14.71 -3.58
CA PHE A 65 6.23 15.59 -4.74
C PHE A 65 7.63 16.20 -4.81
N LEU A 66 8.16 16.24 -6.02
CA LEU A 66 9.41 16.92 -6.34
C LEU A 66 9.21 18.43 -6.27
N GLU A 67 10.30 19.16 -6.05
CA GLU A 67 10.35 20.62 -6.21
C GLU A 67 10.74 20.95 -7.65
N TYR A 68 10.23 22.07 -8.19
CA TYR A 68 10.50 22.47 -9.57
C TYR A 68 12.01 22.65 -9.84
N GLU A 69 12.76 23.11 -8.85
CA GLU A 69 14.19 23.38 -8.93
C GLU A 69 15.07 22.13 -8.73
N ALA A 70 14.48 20.98 -8.42
CA ALA A 70 15.27 19.77 -8.17
C ALA A 70 15.91 19.24 -9.47
N GLU A 71 17.08 18.64 -9.33
CA GLU A 71 17.83 18.07 -10.46
C GLU A 71 17.01 16.99 -11.18
N GLY A 72 16.95 17.06 -12.51
CA GLY A 72 16.22 16.10 -13.32
C GLY A 72 14.69 16.24 -13.30
N VAL A 73 14.16 17.37 -12.83
CA VAL A 73 12.72 17.68 -12.86
C VAL A 73 12.28 18.42 -14.12
N ASP A 74 13.20 19.12 -14.79
CA ASP A 74 12.93 19.81 -16.05
C ASP A 74 12.77 18.82 -17.21
N ARG A 75 11.65 18.93 -17.94
CA ARG A 75 11.39 18.18 -19.19
C ARG A 75 12.03 18.83 -20.42
N GLY A 76 13.01 19.69 -20.23
CA GLY A 76 13.72 20.41 -21.29
C GLY A 76 13.01 21.70 -21.66
N GLY A 77 13.16 22.71 -20.81
CA GLY A 77 12.61 24.06 -21.03
C GLY A 77 11.17 24.26 -20.58
N GLU A 78 10.65 23.36 -19.74
CA GLU A 78 9.33 23.57 -19.12
C GLU A 78 9.37 24.78 -18.17
N THR A 79 8.35 25.62 -18.21
CA THR A 79 8.22 26.75 -17.27
C THR A 79 7.68 26.30 -15.92
N ARG A 80 7.94 27.09 -14.87
CA ARG A 80 7.39 26.83 -13.53
C ARG A 80 5.86 26.76 -13.55
N GLN A 81 5.19 27.60 -14.32
CA GLN A 81 3.73 27.60 -14.43
C GLN A 81 3.19 26.32 -15.07
N GLU A 82 3.83 25.83 -16.13
CA GLU A 82 3.43 24.58 -16.80
C GLU A 82 3.62 23.37 -15.87
N TRP A 83 4.75 23.32 -15.14
CA TRP A 83 5.00 22.28 -14.15
C TRP A 83 3.95 22.29 -13.03
N GLN A 84 3.59 23.49 -12.53
CA GLN A 84 2.56 23.65 -11.50
C GLN A 84 1.20 23.13 -11.97
N LEU A 85 0.80 23.46 -13.21
CA LEU A 85 -0.45 22.98 -13.79
C LEU A 85 -0.48 21.44 -13.90
N ARG A 86 0.61 20.81 -14.31
CA ARG A 86 0.69 19.34 -14.33
C ARG A 86 0.61 18.75 -12.92
N ARG A 87 1.27 19.38 -11.94
CA ARG A 87 1.20 18.96 -10.54
C ARG A 87 -0.22 19.05 -9.98
N GLU A 88 -0.97 20.10 -10.33
CA GLU A 88 -2.38 20.26 -9.95
C GLU A 88 -3.28 19.17 -10.57
N GLN A 89 -2.94 18.69 -11.77
CA GLN A 89 -3.67 17.63 -12.47
C GLN A 89 -3.22 16.20 -12.10
N HIS A 90 -2.17 16.06 -11.29
CA HIS A 90 -1.67 14.77 -10.84
C HIS A 90 -2.71 14.05 -9.98
N TRP A 91 -2.79 12.72 -10.05
CA TRP A 91 -3.81 11.95 -9.32
C TRP A 91 -3.63 11.96 -7.79
N TRP A 92 -2.42 12.26 -7.31
CA TRP A 92 -2.16 12.52 -5.88
C TRP A 92 -2.24 13.99 -5.49
N SER A 93 -2.62 14.88 -6.40
CA SER A 93 -2.76 16.30 -6.08
C SER A 93 -3.90 16.53 -5.10
N GLY A 94 -3.71 17.46 -4.16
CA GLY A 94 -4.69 17.77 -3.11
C GLY A 94 -4.84 16.72 -2.01
N LYS A 95 -4.17 15.56 -2.11
CA LYS A 95 -4.11 14.59 -1.00
C LYS A 95 -3.29 15.16 0.15
N LYS A 96 -3.75 14.93 1.37
CA LYS A 96 -3.02 15.26 2.60
C LYS A 96 -1.93 14.22 2.85
N GLU A 97 -0.86 14.62 3.52
CA GLU A 97 0.20 13.73 3.98
C GLU A 97 -0.33 12.57 4.84
N GLY A 98 0.39 11.45 4.86
CA GLY A 98 -0.03 10.21 5.53
C GLY A 98 -0.38 9.08 4.55
N TRP A 99 -1.22 8.14 5.01
CA TRP A 99 -1.77 7.08 4.16
C TRP A 99 -2.78 7.67 3.18
N ILE A 100 -2.43 7.68 1.89
CA ILE A 100 -3.27 8.32 0.87
C ILE A 100 -4.03 7.33 0.01
N ASP A 101 -3.55 6.10 -0.10
CA ASP A 101 -4.17 5.05 -0.90
C ASP A 101 -3.56 3.66 -0.65
N TRP A 102 -4.14 2.64 -1.28
CA TRP A 102 -3.73 1.25 -1.25
C TRP A 102 -4.06 0.57 -2.60
N CYS A 103 -3.26 -0.44 -2.95
CA CYS A 103 -3.24 -0.97 -4.31
C CYS A 103 -3.37 -2.48 -4.35
N LEU A 104 -4.12 -3.00 -5.33
CA LEU A 104 -4.20 -4.42 -5.68
C LEU A 104 -3.33 -4.72 -6.92
N ALA A 105 -2.71 -5.91 -6.94
CA ALA A 105 -1.89 -6.35 -8.06
C ALA A 105 -2.76 -6.85 -9.22
N GLY A 106 -2.35 -6.55 -10.46
CA GLY A 106 -3.05 -6.99 -11.67
C GLY A 106 -4.13 -6.00 -12.12
N GLY A 107 -5.29 -6.49 -12.55
CA GLY A 107 -6.46 -5.66 -12.85
C GLY A 107 -7.09 -5.91 -14.21
N VAL A 108 -6.48 -5.44 -15.30
CA VAL A 108 -7.11 -5.49 -16.63
C VAL A 108 -6.79 -6.81 -17.32
N ALA A 109 -5.52 -7.19 -17.38
CA ALA A 109 -5.05 -8.39 -18.07
C ALA A 109 -5.52 -9.70 -17.43
N ASP A 110 -5.80 -9.70 -16.12
CA ASP A 110 -6.33 -10.85 -15.38
C ASP A 110 -7.87 -10.84 -15.25
N GLY A 111 -8.54 -9.83 -15.82
CA GLY A 111 -9.99 -9.71 -15.84
C GLY A 111 -10.63 -9.26 -14.52
N GLN A 112 -9.84 -8.91 -13.49
CA GLN A 112 -10.40 -8.48 -12.20
C GLN A 112 -11.23 -7.20 -12.31
N VAL A 113 -10.73 -6.20 -13.06
CA VAL A 113 -11.41 -4.91 -13.29
C VAL A 113 -12.72 -5.12 -14.05
N GLU A 114 -12.69 -5.92 -15.11
CA GLU A 114 -13.88 -6.23 -15.92
C GLU A 114 -14.94 -6.95 -15.07
N ALA A 115 -14.54 -8.00 -14.34
CA ALA A 115 -15.45 -8.75 -13.49
C ALA A 115 -16.06 -7.88 -12.37
N SER A 116 -15.27 -6.98 -11.80
CA SER A 116 -15.74 -6.09 -10.74
C SER A 116 -16.73 -5.06 -11.26
N ASN A 117 -16.46 -4.48 -12.44
CA ASN A 117 -17.40 -3.58 -13.11
C ASN A 117 -18.70 -4.30 -13.50
N ALA A 118 -18.63 -5.53 -14.02
CA ALA A 118 -19.80 -6.33 -14.34
C ALA A 118 -20.65 -6.66 -13.10
N ARG A 119 -20.02 -7.11 -12.01
CA ARG A 119 -20.71 -7.36 -10.72
C ARG A 119 -21.41 -6.10 -10.21
N ALA A 120 -20.78 -4.93 -10.33
CA ALA A 120 -21.39 -3.69 -9.90
C ALA A 120 -22.62 -3.30 -10.73
N GLN A 121 -22.56 -3.47 -12.05
CA GLN A 121 -23.70 -3.22 -12.94
C GLN A 121 -24.89 -4.15 -12.65
N GLU A 122 -24.65 -5.36 -12.17
CA GLU A 122 -25.71 -6.33 -11.86
C GLU A 122 -26.28 -6.14 -10.44
N GLN A 123 -25.41 -5.89 -9.46
CA GLN A 123 -25.75 -6.04 -8.02
C GLN A 123 -25.83 -4.71 -7.27
N ALA A 124 -25.35 -3.63 -7.89
CA ALA A 124 -25.11 -2.37 -7.23
C ALA A 124 -25.36 -1.16 -8.13
N GLN A 125 -26.32 -1.23 -9.06
CA GLN A 125 -26.70 -0.08 -9.88
C GLN A 125 -26.98 1.21 -9.10
N PRO A 126 -27.59 1.19 -7.90
CA PRO A 126 -27.74 2.41 -7.09
C PRO A 126 -26.41 3.05 -6.68
N LEU A 127 -25.32 2.27 -6.55
CA LEU A 127 -23.98 2.79 -6.22
C LEU A 127 -23.28 3.44 -7.41
N LEU A 128 -23.72 3.18 -8.64
CA LEU A 128 -23.01 3.63 -9.84
C LEU A 128 -23.45 5.05 -10.22
N PRO A 129 -22.51 5.95 -10.55
CA PRO A 129 -22.86 7.28 -11.02
C PRO A 129 -23.72 7.22 -12.29
N THR A 130 -24.80 8.00 -12.31
CA THR A 130 -25.78 8.03 -13.40
C THR A 130 -25.33 8.85 -14.61
N SER A 131 -24.30 9.70 -14.46
CA SER A 131 -23.79 10.58 -15.51
C SER A 131 -22.42 10.11 -16.03
N THR A 132 -22.39 9.63 -17.27
CA THR A 132 -21.16 9.27 -17.99
C THR A 132 -20.86 10.32 -19.05
N THR A 133 -20.16 11.39 -18.70
CA THR A 133 -19.55 12.25 -19.74
C THR A 133 -18.20 11.67 -20.14
N GLY A 134 -18.18 10.91 -21.24
CA GLY A 134 -16.94 10.53 -21.93
C GLY A 134 -16.44 9.10 -21.68
N ALA A 135 -17.11 8.12 -22.30
CA ALA A 135 -16.58 6.84 -22.75
C ALA A 135 -15.85 5.92 -21.72
N THR A 136 -16.62 5.28 -20.85
CA THR A 136 -16.57 3.84 -20.50
C THR A 136 -17.87 3.52 -19.77
N SER A 137 -18.48 2.33 -19.96
CA SER A 137 -19.74 1.96 -19.29
C SER A 137 -19.69 2.24 -17.77
N PRO A 138 -20.83 2.59 -17.12
CA PRO A 138 -20.85 2.83 -15.67
C PRO A 138 -20.34 1.59 -14.93
N GLY A 139 -19.34 1.76 -14.09
CA GLY A 139 -18.67 0.66 -13.37
C GLY A 139 -17.90 1.21 -12.17
N LEU A 140 -17.34 0.31 -11.35
CA LEU A 140 -16.53 0.72 -10.20
C LEU A 140 -15.22 1.39 -10.59
N TYR A 141 -14.65 1.02 -11.74
CA TYR A 141 -13.31 1.42 -12.17
C TYR A 141 -13.32 2.06 -13.55
N LYS A 142 -12.50 3.11 -13.68
CA LYS A 142 -12.23 3.84 -14.93
C LYS A 142 -11.30 3.07 -15.86
N SER A 143 -11.02 3.66 -17.02
CA SER A 143 -9.98 3.16 -17.93
C SER A 143 -8.56 3.21 -17.31
N PRO A 144 -7.68 2.24 -17.62
CA PRO A 144 -6.31 2.22 -17.14
C PRO A 144 -5.49 3.42 -17.64
N ARG A 145 -4.62 3.96 -16.79
CA ARG A 145 -3.71 5.07 -17.08
C ARG A 145 -2.27 4.57 -17.00
N ALA A 146 -1.43 4.98 -17.95
CA ALA A 146 -0.02 4.61 -17.93
C ALA A 146 0.72 5.31 -16.78
N GLY A 147 1.57 4.54 -16.09
CA GLY A 147 2.50 5.01 -15.08
C GLY A 147 3.90 4.43 -15.33
N GLY A 148 4.88 4.93 -14.59
CA GLY A 148 6.26 4.48 -14.72
C GLY A 148 7.19 5.22 -13.78
N ARG A 149 8.42 4.73 -13.65
CA ARG A 149 9.51 5.46 -13.01
C ARG A 149 10.85 5.12 -13.67
N THR A 150 11.81 6.01 -13.48
CA THR A 150 13.21 5.75 -13.78
C THR A 150 13.96 5.49 -12.48
N THR A 151 14.63 4.35 -12.37
CA THR A 151 15.43 4.02 -11.18
C THR A 151 16.69 4.87 -11.10
N LEU A 152 17.35 4.87 -9.94
CA LEU A 152 18.68 5.48 -9.77
C LEU A 152 19.76 4.87 -10.69
N ARG A 153 19.55 3.64 -11.18
CA ARG A 153 20.44 2.98 -12.15
C ARG A 153 20.09 3.33 -13.61
N GLY A 154 18.99 4.06 -13.83
CA GLY A 154 18.50 4.43 -15.16
C GLY A 154 17.53 3.43 -15.79
N ASP A 155 17.08 2.40 -15.05
CA ASP A 155 16.11 1.44 -15.56
C ASP A 155 14.74 2.10 -15.73
N GLN A 156 14.13 1.91 -16.89
CA GLN A 156 12.78 2.42 -17.17
C GLN A 156 11.73 1.36 -16.84
N ILE A 157 10.96 1.61 -15.80
CA ILE A 157 9.89 0.73 -15.31
C ILE A 157 8.56 1.30 -15.77
N LYS A 158 7.65 0.43 -16.25
CA LYS A 158 6.32 0.82 -16.75
C LYS A 158 5.23 -0.05 -16.14
N TRP A 159 4.09 0.56 -15.88
CA TRP A 159 2.88 -0.11 -15.40
C TRP A 159 1.63 0.63 -15.89
N LYS A 160 0.46 0.07 -15.61
CA LYS A 160 -0.82 0.74 -15.74
C LYS A 160 -1.54 0.75 -14.40
N VAL A 161 -2.11 1.89 -14.03
CA VAL A 161 -2.97 2.02 -12.85
C VAL A 161 -4.42 2.17 -13.27
N THR A 162 -5.33 1.50 -12.56
CA THR A 162 -6.78 1.59 -12.79
C THR A 162 -7.46 2.03 -11.51
N PHE A 163 -7.91 3.29 -11.49
CA PHE A 163 -8.54 3.91 -10.33
C PHE A 163 -10.04 3.65 -10.28
N PRO A 164 -10.64 3.58 -9.08
CA PRO A 164 -12.08 3.66 -8.92
C PRO A 164 -12.64 4.93 -9.56
N ASP A 165 -13.93 4.94 -9.88
CA ASP A 165 -14.63 6.15 -10.32
C ASP A 165 -14.55 7.27 -9.27
N ASP A 166 -14.48 8.52 -9.72
CA ASP A 166 -14.30 9.68 -8.82
C ASP A 166 -15.49 9.85 -7.86
N ALA A 167 -16.69 9.43 -8.28
CA ALA A 167 -17.88 9.40 -7.43
C ALA A 167 -17.76 8.42 -6.25
N LEU A 168 -16.84 7.46 -6.31
CA LEU A 168 -16.67 6.40 -5.31
C LEU A 168 -15.49 6.66 -4.37
N THR A 169 -14.84 7.82 -4.47
CA THR A 169 -13.67 8.18 -3.66
C THR A 169 -13.90 8.08 -2.16
N SER A 170 -15.14 8.31 -1.70
CA SER A 170 -15.54 8.17 -0.29
C SER A 170 -15.55 6.75 0.25
N TYR A 171 -15.57 5.74 -0.62
CA TYR A 171 -15.64 4.32 -0.22
C TYR A 171 -14.26 3.69 -0.01
N ALA A 172 -13.18 4.46 -0.14
CA ALA A 172 -11.80 3.99 0.06
C ALA A 172 -11.48 2.71 -0.73
N LEU A 173 -12.03 2.56 -1.94
CA LEU A 173 -11.73 1.43 -2.82
C LEU A 173 -10.27 1.46 -3.26
N PRO A 174 -9.59 0.30 -3.34
CA PRO A 174 -8.20 0.26 -3.80
C PRO A 174 -8.14 0.49 -5.31
N PHE A 175 -7.03 1.03 -5.80
CA PHE A 175 -6.74 1.02 -7.24
C PHE A 175 -5.95 -0.24 -7.64
N TRP A 176 -5.99 -0.59 -8.93
CA TRP A 176 -5.21 -1.73 -9.46
C TRP A 176 -3.90 -1.26 -10.09
N CYS A 177 -2.82 -2.04 -9.95
CA CYS A 177 -1.55 -1.81 -10.61
C CYS A 177 -1.11 -3.05 -11.41
N GLU A 178 -1.06 -2.88 -12.73
CA GLU A 178 -0.66 -3.90 -13.70
C GLU A 178 0.76 -3.60 -14.21
N ASP A 179 1.68 -4.51 -13.93
CA ASP A 179 3.04 -4.47 -14.42
C ASP A 179 3.09 -4.60 -15.96
N VAL A 180 3.71 -3.63 -16.64
CA VAL A 180 4.01 -3.71 -18.08
C VAL A 180 5.45 -4.19 -18.30
N THR A 181 6.38 -3.71 -17.47
CA THR A 181 7.73 -4.28 -17.32
C THR A 181 7.74 -5.37 -16.25
N PRO A 182 8.68 -6.32 -16.25
CA PRO A 182 8.76 -7.35 -15.22
C PRO A 182 8.70 -6.77 -13.80
N ARG A 183 7.81 -7.33 -12.95
CA ARG A 183 7.59 -6.87 -11.57
C ARG A 183 8.87 -6.78 -10.76
N SER A 184 9.82 -7.70 -10.95
CA SER A 184 11.11 -7.71 -10.25
C SER A 184 11.97 -6.47 -10.49
N LEU A 185 11.72 -5.70 -11.55
CA LEU A 185 12.36 -4.40 -11.78
C LEU A 185 11.68 -3.30 -10.94
N ARG A 186 10.35 -3.37 -10.78
CA ARG A 186 9.57 -2.44 -9.95
C ARG A 186 9.74 -2.71 -8.46
N VAL A 187 9.74 -3.98 -8.08
CA VAL A 187 9.82 -4.48 -6.71
C VAL A 187 11.10 -5.31 -6.59
N PRO A 188 12.25 -4.66 -6.32
CA PRO A 188 13.52 -5.35 -6.23
C PRO A 188 13.51 -6.33 -5.04
N SER A 189 14.03 -7.53 -5.24
CA SER A 189 14.17 -8.51 -4.17
C SER A 189 15.10 -7.98 -3.07
N LEU A 190 14.82 -8.35 -1.81
CA LEU A 190 15.67 -8.06 -0.66
C LEU A 190 16.98 -8.89 -0.68
N SER A 191 17.68 -9.03 -1.80
CA SER A 191 19.05 -9.52 -1.77
C SER A 191 19.97 -8.35 -1.49
N LEU A 192 20.59 -8.33 -0.30
CA LEU A 192 21.80 -7.54 -0.07
C LEU A 192 22.86 -8.06 -1.05
N GLU A 193 23.01 -7.43 -2.20
CA GLU A 193 24.20 -7.62 -3.03
C GLU A 193 25.34 -6.86 -2.35
N ASP A 194 26.38 -7.60 -1.96
CA ASP A 194 27.64 -7.07 -1.44
C ASP A 194 28.22 -6.09 -2.47
N GLU A 195 28.15 -4.78 -2.19
CA GLU A 195 29.03 -3.80 -2.79
C GLU A 195 30.47 -4.11 -2.32
N GLY A 196 31.20 -4.94 -3.10
CA GLY A 196 32.66 -4.95 -3.08
C GLY A 196 33.42 -6.21 -2.65
N SER A 197 32.98 -7.44 -2.94
CA SER A 197 33.94 -8.57 -2.91
C SER A 197 33.81 -9.55 -4.09
N ALA A 198 34.59 -9.29 -5.13
CA ALA A 198 35.15 -10.38 -5.91
C ALA A 198 36.16 -11.13 -5.02
N GLN A 199 36.14 -12.47 -5.10
CA GLN A 199 37.02 -13.41 -4.40
C GLN A 199 36.72 -13.70 -2.91
N ASN A 200 35.67 -14.49 -2.63
CA ASN A 200 35.84 -15.76 -1.90
C ASN A 200 34.54 -16.59 -1.85
N HIS A 201 34.64 -17.86 -2.26
CA HIS A 201 33.57 -18.86 -2.20
C HIS A 201 33.37 -19.38 -0.77
N THR A 202 32.79 -18.56 0.11
CA THR A 202 32.15 -19.04 1.34
C THR A 202 30.72 -18.53 1.34
N ARG A 203 29.77 -19.47 1.18
CA ARG A 203 28.31 -19.28 1.19
C ARG A 203 27.88 -18.53 2.46
N SER A 204 27.82 -17.20 2.41
CA SER A 204 27.08 -16.39 3.38
C SER A 204 25.57 -16.57 3.13
N PRO A 205 24.71 -16.65 4.16
CA PRO A 205 23.30 -16.93 3.96
C PRO A 205 22.63 -15.72 3.30
N LYS A 206 21.91 -15.96 2.19
CA LYS A 206 20.97 -15.01 1.58
C LYS A 206 19.96 -14.55 2.64
N ARG A 207 20.19 -13.42 3.29
CA ARG A 207 19.19 -12.83 4.20
C ARG A 207 18.29 -11.89 3.41
N SER A 208 17.25 -12.47 2.82
CA SER A 208 16.11 -11.77 2.24
C SER A 208 15.10 -11.35 3.31
N ALA A 209 15.58 -10.67 4.35
CA ALA A 209 14.76 -10.32 5.52
C ALA A 209 15.23 -8.99 6.12
N HIS A 210 14.26 -8.20 6.59
CA HIS A 210 14.55 -6.99 7.34
C HIS A 210 15.24 -7.34 8.67
N PRO A 211 16.28 -6.60 9.09
CA PRO A 211 16.90 -6.76 10.41
C PRO A 211 15.95 -6.76 11.60
N ASN A 212 14.81 -6.06 11.49
CA ASN A 212 13.76 -6.03 12.52
C ASN A 212 12.80 -7.23 12.49
N GLY A 213 13.01 -8.19 11.59
CA GLY A 213 12.19 -9.40 11.48
C GLY A 213 10.85 -9.20 10.78
N ALA A 214 10.60 -8.06 10.14
CA ALA A 214 9.37 -7.86 9.36
C ALA A 214 9.28 -8.83 8.17
N LEU A 215 8.14 -9.49 8.07
CA LEU A 215 7.85 -10.54 7.08
C LEU A 215 6.79 -10.13 6.05
N GLY A 216 5.88 -9.22 6.41
CA GLY A 216 4.73 -8.94 5.57
C GLY A 216 3.65 -8.12 6.23
N ILE A 217 2.54 -7.90 5.52
CA ILE A 217 1.33 -7.29 6.08
C ILE A 217 0.49 -8.37 6.77
N HIS A 218 -0.05 -8.05 7.94
CA HIS A 218 -1.00 -8.89 8.68
C HIS A 218 -2.43 -8.43 8.43
N SER A 219 -2.69 -7.15 8.73
CA SER A 219 -4.03 -6.57 8.61
C SER A 219 -3.97 -5.09 8.24
N LEU A 220 -5.09 -4.59 7.72
CA LEU A 220 -5.37 -3.18 7.48
C LEU A 220 -6.68 -2.84 8.18
N LEU A 221 -6.75 -1.69 8.85
CA LEU A 221 -7.97 -1.16 9.44
C LEU A 221 -8.35 0.16 8.76
N PHE A 222 -9.54 0.18 8.19
CA PHE A 222 -10.18 1.36 7.65
C PHE A 222 -11.27 1.81 8.61
N LEU A 223 -11.25 3.11 8.92
CA LEU A 223 -12.31 3.75 9.70
C LEU A 223 -13.20 4.54 8.77
N PHE A 224 -14.51 4.50 9.06
CA PHE A 224 -15.53 5.29 8.40
C PHE A 224 -16.24 6.20 9.41
N ASN A 225 -16.76 7.35 8.97
CA ASN A 225 -17.50 8.26 9.84
C ASN A 225 -19.01 8.07 9.70
N ASP A 226 -19.72 8.34 10.81
CA ASP A 226 -21.18 8.42 10.89
C ASP A 226 -21.55 9.85 11.30
N ASP A 227 -21.59 10.77 10.35
CA ASP A 227 -22.54 11.87 10.50
C ASP A 227 -23.92 11.38 10.03
N ASP A 228 -25.04 11.90 10.53
CA ASP A 228 -26.40 11.29 10.40
C ASP A 228 -26.90 11.03 8.95
N ASP A 229 -26.20 11.50 7.92
CA ASP A 229 -26.41 11.22 6.48
C ASP A 229 -25.43 10.14 5.92
N GLU A 230 -24.60 9.51 6.76
CA GLU A 230 -23.44 8.68 6.37
C GLU A 230 -23.53 7.19 6.75
N GLU A 231 -24.51 6.76 7.55
CA GLU A 231 -24.69 5.34 7.89
C GLU A 231 -24.99 4.50 6.63
N GLU A 232 -25.78 5.04 5.68
CA GLU A 232 -25.99 4.46 4.35
C GLU A 232 -24.65 4.32 3.59
N ARG A 233 -23.72 5.27 3.75
CA ARG A 233 -22.45 5.28 3.01
C ARG A 233 -21.48 4.19 3.46
N PHE A 234 -21.49 3.80 4.75
CA PHE A 234 -20.68 2.67 5.21
C PHE A 234 -21.19 1.36 4.62
N GLU A 235 -22.51 1.14 4.65
CA GLU A 235 -23.12 -0.05 4.04
C GLU A 235 -22.83 -0.12 2.53
N GLU A 236 -22.92 1.02 1.85
CA GLU A 236 -22.55 1.15 0.44
C GLU A 236 -21.07 0.85 0.18
N ALA A 237 -20.16 1.33 1.04
CA ALA A 237 -18.74 1.03 0.95
C ALA A 237 -18.47 -0.47 1.15
N VAL A 238 -19.05 -1.09 2.18
CA VAL A 238 -18.96 -2.53 2.45
C VAL A 238 -19.52 -3.33 1.27
N LYS A 239 -20.63 -2.88 0.68
CA LYS A 239 -21.21 -3.50 -0.52
C LYS A 239 -20.26 -3.38 -1.70
N ALA A 240 -19.66 -2.21 -1.95
CA ALA A 240 -18.69 -2.00 -3.01
C ALA A 240 -17.44 -2.88 -2.84
N TRP A 241 -16.93 -3.01 -1.61
CA TRP A 241 -15.81 -3.90 -1.28
C TRP A 241 -16.16 -5.37 -1.50
N SER A 242 -17.39 -5.79 -1.21
CA SER A 242 -17.86 -7.16 -1.43
C SER A 242 -17.93 -7.55 -2.92
N LEU A 243 -17.95 -6.56 -3.82
CA LEU A 243 -17.85 -6.79 -5.27
C LEU A 243 -16.41 -7.06 -5.72
N LEU A 244 -15.42 -6.86 -4.84
CA LEU A 244 -13.99 -6.98 -5.14
C LEU A 244 -13.36 -8.10 -4.34
N LEU A 245 -13.63 -8.12 -3.04
CA LEU A 245 -12.91 -8.89 -2.05
C LEU A 245 -13.82 -9.94 -1.42
N PRO A 246 -13.34 -11.18 -1.21
CA PRO A 246 -14.07 -12.15 -0.43
C PRO A 246 -14.17 -11.69 1.03
N ARG A 247 -15.38 -11.75 1.58
CA ARG A 247 -15.68 -11.41 2.98
C ARG A 247 -15.41 -12.62 3.88
N GLU A 248 -14.77 -12.41 5.02
CA GLU A 248 -14.63 -13.44 6.05
C GLU A 248 -16.03 -13.72 6.66
N SER A 249 -16.49 -14.96 6.60
CA SER A 249 -17.79 -15.34 7.16
C SER A 249 -17.71 -15.34 8.69
N GLN A 250 -18.56 -14.52 9.33
CA GLN A 250 -18.69 -14.20 10.76
C GLN A 250 -18.07 -12.86 11.19
N SER A 251 -18.87 -11.79 11.12
CA SER A 251 -19.03 -10.87 12.26
C SER A 251 -20.53 -10.62 12.44
N ASP A 252 -21.04 -10.85 13.65
CA ASP A 252 -22.48 -10.71 14.02
C ASP A 252 -22.86 -9.24 14.30
N SER A 253 -22.08 -8.27 13.79
CA SER A 253 -22.30 -6.84 14.06
C SER A 253 -22.49 -6.06 12.77
N ASP A 254 -23.52 -5.22 12.72
CA ASP A 254 -23.76 -4.29 11.60
C ASP A 254 -22.66 -3.21 11.50
N SER A 255 -21.79 -3.11 12.53
CA SER A 255 -20.80 -2.04 12.67
C SER A 255 -19.41 -2.34 12.12
N ASP A 256 -19.15 -3.58 11.67
CA ASP A 256 -17.85 -4.01 11.17
C ASP A 256 -17.92 -5.03 10.03
N SER A 257 -16.86 -5.10 9.23
CA SER A 257 -16.72 -6.06 8.14
C SER A 257 -15.26 -6.39 7.91
N THR A 258 -14.96 -7.68 7.72
CA THR A 258 -13.60 -8.15 7.41
C THR A 258 -13.56 -8.80 6.03
N PHE A 259 -12.59 -8.39 5.22
CA PHE A 259 -12.31 -8.90 3.88
C PHE A 259 -10.93 -9.53 3.83
N LEU A 260 -10.70 -10.39 2.83
CA LEU A 260 -9.48 -11.16 2.71
C LEU A 260 -8.74 -10.83 1.41
N LEU A 261 -7.43 -10.64 1.54
CA LEU A 261 -6.50 -10.49 0.43
C LEU A 261 -5.43 -11.59 0.46
N SER A 262 -4.97 -11.98 -0.72
CA SER A 262 -3.75 -12.77 -0.85
C SER A 262 -2.52 -11.86 -0.87
N THR A 263 -1.33 -12.47 -0.87
CA THR A 263 -0.06 -11.75 -1.05
C THR A 263 0.49 -12.00 -2.46
N PRO A 264 1.28 -11.07 -3.03
CA PRO A 264 1.87 -11.27 -4.37
C PRO A 264 2.71 -12.55 -4.47
N SER A 265 3.49 -12.89 -3.43
CA SER A 265 4.28 -14.13 -3.40
C SER A 265 3.42 -15.40 -3.43
N ALA A 266 2.16 -15.35 -2.98
CA ALA A 266 1.23 -16.47 -3.07
C ALA A 266 0.62 -16.61 -4.47
N ALA A 267 0.48 -15.50 -5.21
CA ALA A 267 -0.10 -15.47 -6.55
C ALA A 267 0.87 -16.00 -7.63
N GLU A 268 2.18 -15.84 -7.47
CA GLU A 268 3.19 -16.30 -8.43
C GLU A 268 3.40 -17.83 -8.45
N HIS A 269 3.05 -18.54 -7.37
CA HIS A 269 3.35 -19.98 -7.19
C HIS A 269 2.26 -20.95 -7.67
N GLY A 270 1.52 -20.59 -8.72
CA GLY A 270 0.55 -21.47 -9.37
C GLY A 270 1.07 -22.90 -9.63
N SER A 271 0.54 -23.86 -8.86
CA SER A 271 0.46 -25.31 -9.14
C SER A 271 1.70 -26.23 -9.10
N GLN A 272 2.94 -25.81 -8.79
CA GLN A 272 4.10 -26.74 -8.87
C GLN A 272 5.10 -26.84 -7.70
N SER A 273 4.86 -26.23 -6.53
CA SER A 273 5.70 -26.52 -5.35
C SER A 273 4.87 -26.93 -4.14
N ARG A 274 4.99 -28.21 -3.76
CA ARG A 274 4.24 -28.84 -2.66
C ARG A 274 4.93 -28.69 -1.30
N THR A 275 5.85 -27.74 -1.17
CA THR A 275 6.56 -27.44 0.08
C THR A 275 6.81 -25.94 0.20
N THR A 276 6.04 -25.26 1.06
CA THR A 276 6.41 -24.26 2.09
C THR A 276 5.30 -23.23 2.29
N SER A 277 4.61 -23.31 3.43
CA SER A 277 3.80 -22.27 4.09
C SER A 277 2.89 -21.40 3.20
N SER A 278 1.62 -21.80 3.04
CA SER A 278 0.57 -20.88 2.64
C SER A 278 0.47 -19.78 3.70
N SER A 279 1.03 -18.60 3.43
CA SER A 279 0.91 -17.44 4.31
C SER A 279 -0.58 -17.15 4.55
N ALA A 280 -0.99 -16.95 5.80
CA ALA A 280 -2.38 -16.59 6.11
C ALA A 280 -2.81 -15.36 5.29
N PRO A 281 -4.08 -15.28 4.84
CA PRO A 281 -4.59 -14.11 4.14
C PRO A 281 -4.40 -12.82 4.95
N ILE A 282 -4.19 -11.71 4.24
CA ILE A 282 -4.21 -10.38 4.85
C ILE A 282 -5.67 -10.03 5.15
N LYS A 283 -5.94 -9.57 6.37
CA LYS A 283 -7.27 -9.10 6.78
C LYS A 283 -7.43 -7.62 6.47
N VAL A 284 -8.52 -7.23 5.83
CA VAL A 284 -8.88 -5.82 5.62
C VAL A 284 -10.17 -5.55 6.36
N GLN A 285 -10.07 -4.80 7.44
CA GLN A 285 -11.17 -4.48 8.34
C GLN A 285 -11.74 -3.11 8.00
N ALA A 286 -13.05 -3.03 7.87
CA ALA A 286 -13.80 -1.78 7.75
C ALA A 286 -14.74 -1.68 8.94
N ARG A 287 -14.72 -0.56 9.65
CA ARG A 287 -15.69 -0.27 10.72
C ARG A 287 -15.90 1.22 10.90
N HIS A 288 -16.96 1.57 11.62
CA HIS A 288 -17.18 2.94 12.06
C HIS A 288 -16.15 3.40 13.10
N ALA A 289 -15.89 4.71 13.10
CA ALA A 289 -15.08 5.39 14.10
C ALA A 289 -15.86 5.50 15.43
N GLN A 290 -15.40 4.75 16.43
CA GLN A 290 -16.12 4.57 17.70
C GLN A 290 -15.77 5.67 18.71
N THR A 291 -14.52 6.15 18.70
CA THR A 291 -14.05 7.14 19.68
C THR A 291 -14.00 8.56 19.11
N LYS A 292 -14.07 9.57 19.98
CA LYS A 292 -13.87 10.97 19.56
C LYS A 292 -12.51 11.16 18.87
N ALA A 293 -11.46 10.50 19.37
CA ALA A 293 -10.13 10.60 18.80
C ALA A 293 -10.06 10.02 17.37
N GLU A 294 -10.78 8.92 17.11
CA GLU A 294 -10.92 8.34 15.77
C GLU A 294 -11.65 9.27 14.81
N ARG A 295 -12.77 9.86 15.25
CA ARG A 295 -13.53 10.84 14.45
C ARG A 295 -12.73 12.12 14.18
N ASP A 296 -12.06 12.66 15.19
CA ASP A 296 -11.19 13.84 15.06
C ASP A 296 -10.04 13.57 14.08
N TRP A 297 -9.49 12.34 14.08
CA TRP A 297 -8.43 11.93 13.16
C TRP A 297 -8.95 11.80 11.72
N LEU A 298 -10.10 11.14 11.51
CA LEU A 298 -10.72 11.03 10.19
C LEU A 298 -11.01 12.40 9.57
N ALA A 299 -11.57 13.32 10.36
CA ALA A 299 -11.84 14.69 9.93
C ALA A 299 -10.55 15.41 9.47
N GLN A 300 -9.40 15.13 10.11
CA GLN A 300 -8.11 15.67 9.69
C GLN A 300 -7.63 15.06 8.37
N CYS A 301 -7.87 13.78 8.11
CA CYS A 301 -7.56 13.11 6.85
C CYS A 301 -8.44 13.57 5.68
N GLY A 302 -9.53 14.30 5.96
CA GLY A 302 -10.41 14.89 4.94
C GLY A 302 -11.26 13.86 4.20
N GLY A 303 -11.53 12.72 4.83
CA GLY A 303 -12.25 11.61 4.21
C GLY A 303 -13.31 11.02 5.13
N THR A 304 -14.24 10.32 4.48
CA THR A 304 -15.36 9.57 5.07
C THR A 304 -14.99 8.11 5.32
N GLY A 305 -13.88 7.67 4.71
CA GLY A 305 -13.24 6.38 4.87
C GLY A 305 -11.73 6.54 4.68
N ALA A 306 -10.90 6.06 5.61
CA ALA A 306 -9.45 6.16 5.49
C ALA A 306 -8.71 5.00 6.15
N LEU A 307 -7.54 4.65 5.61
CA LEU A 307 -6.62 3.67 6.19
C LEU A 307 -6.03 4.24 7.48
N TYR A 308 -6.49 3.70 8.60
CA TYR A 308 -6.15 4.16 9.94
C TYR A 308 -4.99 3.38 10.54
N GLU A 309 -4.88 2.08 10.22
CA GLU A 309 -3.88 1.20 10.80
C GLU A 309 -3.40 0.16 9.80
N VAL A 310 -2.09 -0.10 9.81
CA VAL A 310 -1.45 -1.18 9.07
C VAL A 310 -0.67 -2.00 10.09
N GLU A 311 -1.00 -3.28 10.20
CA GLU A 311 -0.30 -4.24 11.06
C GLU A 311 0.67 -5.09 10.24
N LEU A 312 1.91 -5.22 10.71
CA LEU A 312 2.92 -6.09 10.09
C LEU A 312 3.00 -7.46 10.76
N ARG A 313 3.30 -8.51 9.98
CA ARG A 313 3.77 -9.80 10.47
C ARG A 313 5.26 -9.73 10.77
N LEU A 314 5.66 -10.22 11.94
CA LEU A 314 7.05 -10.28 12.39
C LEU A 314 7.48 -11.75 12.62
N GLN A 315 8.75 -12.06 12.42
CA GLN A 315 9.31 -13.40 12.68
C GLN A 315 9.36 -13.69 14.19
N ARG A 316 8.83 -14.85 14.60
CA ARG A 316 8.92 -15.33 15.99
C ARG A 316 10.33 -15.86 16.31
N GLU A 317 10.80 -15.65 17.54
CA GLU A 317 12.16 -15.97 18.01
C GLU A 317 12.44 -17.48 18.24
N GLY A 318 11.69 -18.40 17.62
CA GLY A 318 11.67 -19.83 17.96
C GLY A 318 12.59 -20.78 17.16
N GLU A 319 13.29 -20.30 16.12
CA GLU A 319 14.14 -21.13 15.25
C GLU A 319 15.64 -20.84 15.35
N VAL A 320 16.07 -20.11 16.38
CA VAL A 320 17.49 -19.97 16.75
C VAL A 320 17.67 -20.37 18.21
N ASP A 321 18.51 -21.39 18.39
CA ASP A 321 19.12 -21.96 19.60
C ASP A 321 18.66 -21.47 21.00
N ARG A 322 18.25 -22.42 21.85
CA ARG A 322 17.56 -22.24 23.15
C ARG A 322 18.44 -21.70 24.29
N THR A 323 19.20 -20.62 24.08
CA THR A 323 20.07 -20.06 25.13
C THR A 323 19.79 -18.61 25.53
N ALA A 324 18.73 -17.97 25.05
CA ALA A 324 18.61 -16.52 25.23
C ALA A 324 17.29 -16.00 25.85
N SER A 325 17.19 -16.06 27.18
CA SER A 325 16.19 -15.29 27.95
C SER A 325 16.40 -13.76 27.90
N SER A 326 17.52 -13.31 27.30
CA SER A 326 17.87 -11.90 27.15
C SER A 326 17.40 -11.28 25.82
N SER A 327 16.83 -12.07 24.91
CA SER A 327 16.50 -11.63 23.54
C SER A 327 15.05 -11.18 23.39
N SER A 328 14.10 -11.91 23.99
CA SER A 328 12.68 -11.51 24.02
C SER A 328 12.46 -10.15 24.68
N ARG A 329 13.19 -9.84 25.76
CA ARG A 329 13.18 -8.52 26.40
C ARG A 329 13.75 -7.44 25.48
N ARG A 330 14.81 -7.74 24.71
CA ARG A 330 15.39 -6.81 23.74
C ARG A 330 14.46 -6.53 22.57
N LEU A 331 13.67 -7.49 22.13
CA LEU A 331 12.66 -7.29 21.08
C LEU A 331 11.47 -6.49 21.58
N GLN A 332 10.98 -6.76 22.79
CA GLN A 332 9.94 -5.94 23.40
C GLN A 332 10.43 -4.51 23.64
N GLU A 333 11.65 -4.33 24.17
CA GLU A 333 12.26 -3.01 24.35
C GLU A 333 12.54 -2.32 23.00
N ALA A 334 12.91 -3.07 21.96
CA ALA A 334 13.06 -2.54 20.60
C ALA A 334 11.70 -2.12 20.01
N GLY A 335 10.66 -2.90 20.26
CA GLY A 335 9.28 -2.59 19.89
C GLY A 335 8.72 -1.38 20.61
N GLU A 336 8.92 -1.27 21.92
CA GLU A 336 8.53 -0.11 22.72
C GLU A 336 9.35 1.13 22.37
N ARG A 337 10.66 0.97 22.07
CA ARG A 337 11.51 2.05 21.57
C ARG A 337 11.09 2.48 20.17
N PHE A 338 10.73 1.52 19.32
CA PHE A 338 10.18 1.76 17.99
C PHE A 338 8.88 2.56 18.11
N GLU A 339 7.90 2.08 18.88
CA GLU A 339 6.60 2.74 19.08
C GLU A 339 6.76 4.12 19.71
N ARG A 340 7.71 4.30 20.62
CA ARG A 340 8.02 5.61 21.20
C ARG A 340 8.62 6.56 20.17
N LEU A 341 9.69 6.15 19.47
CA LEU A 341 10.34 6.96 18.44
C LEU A 341 9.38 7.26 17.29
N ARG A 342 8.57 6.27 16.90
CA ARG A 342 7.50 6.42 15.93
C ARG A 342 6.48 7.43 16.43
N SER A 343 5.88 7.23 17.60
CA SER A 343 4.82 8.11 18.11
C SER A 343 5.30 9.55 18.34
N GLU A 344 6.55 9.73 18.76
CA GLU A 344 7.20 11.04 18.84
C GLU A 344 7.37 11.68 17.46
N ARG A 345 7.83 10.93 16.46
CA ARG A 345 8.05 11.43 15.11
C ARG A 345 6.80 11.52 14.24
N GLU A 346 5.78 10.70 14.44
CA GLU A 346 4.44 10.83 13.83
C GLU A 346 3.83 12.18 14.19
N ARG A 347 3.97 12.59 15.47
CA ARG A 347 3.54 13.91 15.93
C ARG A 347 4.31 15.06 15.29
N GLU A 348 5.59 14.86 14.98
CA GLU A 348 6.45 15.89 14.37
C GLU A 348 6.32 15.96 12.83
N LEU A 349 6.00 14.84 12.18
CA LEU A 349 5.97 14.70 10.73
C LEU A 349 4.55 14.62 10.13
N GLY A 350 3.50 14.69 10.97
CA GLY A 350 2.10 14.61 10.51
C GLY A 350 1.71 13.25 9.95
N LEU A 351 2.42 12.18 10.32
CA LEU A 351 2.23 10.85 9.74
C LEU A 351 0.99 10.19 10.37
N GLY A 352 0.14 9.57 9.54
CA GLY A 352 -0.96 8.72 10.02
C GLY A 352 -0.49 7.55 10.88
N ARG A 353 -1.39 6.95 11.67
CA ARG A 353 -1.10 5.82 12.57
C ARG A 353 -0.62 4.58 11.78
N MET A 354 0.38 3.87 12.29
CA MET A 354 0.76 2.49 11.93
C MET A 354 1.03 1.80 13.26
N LYS A 355 0.44 0.63 13.50
CA LYS A 355 0.65 -0.14 14.73
C LYS A 355 1.28 -1.47 14.37
N PHE A 356 2.18 -1.97 15.19
CA PHE A 356 2.91 -3.20 14.87
C PHE A 356 2.40 -4.35 15.72
N TRP A 357 1.92 -5.42 15.07
CA TRP A 357 1.40 -6.61 15.73
C TRP A 357 2.46 -7.70 15.79
N TYR A 358 2.87 -8.07 17.00
CA TYR A 358 3.74 -9.21 17.21
C TYR A 358 2.88 -10.47 17.14
N VAL A 359 2.95 -11.21 16.03
CA VAL A 359 2.26 -12.50 15.92
C VAL A 359 2.90 -13.47 16.93
N ALA A 360 2.04 -14.05 17.77
CA ALA A 360 2.43 -14.84 18.93
C ALA A 360 3.19 -16.12 18.59
#